data_AF-A0A5B9EA17-F1
#
_entry.id   AF-A0A5B9EA17-F1
#
_cell.length_a   1.000
_cell.length_b   1.000
_cell.length_c   1.000
_cell.angle_alpha   90.00
_cell.angle_beta   90.00
_cell.angle_gamma   90.00
#
_symmetry.space_group_name_H-M   'P 1'
#
loop_
_entity.id
_entity.type
_entity.pdbx_description
1 polymer ?
#
loop_
_entity_poly.entity_id
_entity_poly.type
_entity_poly.pdbx_seq_one_letter_code
_entity_poly.pdbx_strand_id
1 'polypeptide(L)'
;MDVASRNSAKKIGFMAIIAPVLSTYRYRIALAVRAFFLLENRESCGSLCRWPINSSTVLNTVALRWACIAVYQSEDKRMSEITRRDFVTNATLGITASALNLKAFAVSQNAPARFEVASIRPSQPGATAQQAHFSPSFGVTDRFDAEAVTVGDILDMLNNWQLGRVLGGPAWMRTDRYDIHAKADTPISSEERKSAVQALLTERFKFVAHQETRDIPAAVLLAPKRPVGLKPAAGGETPSMHVDARGDPVFVATPMSTVTNYLAQMWHLPVVDQTGLTGTFDFSLAPSAIEHVRGQTWGDLVREAMLDFGFKVEMRKVPLQVTIVDRCERPSEN
;
A
#
# COMPACT_ATOMS: atom_id res chain seq x y z
N MET A 1 -65.38 -8.33 9.05
CA MET A 1 -65.49 -8.13 7.58
C MET A 1 -65.37 -6.62 7.33
N ASP A 2 -64.48 -6.04 6.55
CA ASP A 2 -63.26 -6.47 5.87
C ASP A 2 -62.65 -5.15 5.34
N VAL A 3 -61.58 -4.64 5.96
CA VAL A 3 -60.84 -3.44 5.51
C VAL A 3 -59.55 -3.84 4.77
N ALA A 4 -59.19 -5.13 4.82
CA ALA A 4 -57.98 -5.66 4.20
C ALA A 4 -58.17 -5.97 2.70
N SER A 5 -59.38 -6.32 2.24
CA SER A 5 -59.59 -6.67 0.81
C SER A 5 -59.66 -5.48 -0.16
N ARG A 6 -59.89 -4.24 0.30
CA ARG A 6 -59.92 -3.06 -0.59
C ARG A 6 -58.53 -2.54 -0.99
N ASN A 7 -57.48 -2.82 -0.20
CA ASN A 7 -56.12 -2.33 -0.51
C ASN A 7 -55.33 -3.24 -1.48
N SER A 8 -55.69 -4.52 -1.59
CA SER A 8 -55.05 -5.43 -2.54
C SER A 8 -55.51 -5.21 -3.99
N ALA A 9 -56.76 -4.77 -4.20
CA ALA A 9 -57.28 -4.48 -5.54
C ALA A 9 -56.65 -3.22 -6.19
N LYS A 10 -56.21 -2.22 -5.40
CA LYS A 10 -55.53 -1.01 -5.94
C LYS A 10 -54.05 -1.25 -6.31
N LYS A 11 -53.36 -2.20 -5.67
CA LYS A 11 -51.96 -2.53 -5.99
C LYS A 11 -51.80 -3.31 -7.29
N ILE A 12 -52.78 -4.14 -7.65
CA ILE A 12 -52.72 -4.96 -8.88
C ILE A 12 -52.97 -4.10 -10.14
N GLY A 13 -53.82 -3.06 -10.05
CA GLY A 13 -54.03 -2.10 -11.14
C GLY A 13 -52.82 -1.21 -11.46
N PHE A 14 -51.96 -0.91 -10.47
CA PHE A 14 -50.80 -0.03 -10.66
C PHE A 14 -49.62 -0.76 -11.33
N MET A 15 -49.47 -2.07 -11.10
CA MET A 15 -48.42 -2.87 -11.75
C MET A 15 -48.73 -3.25 -13.21
N ALA A 16 -50.01 -3.32 -13.60
CA ALA A 16 -50.41 -3.62 -14.98
C ALA A 16 -50.14 -2.47 -15.97
N ILE A 17 -49.96 -1.24 -15.49
CA ILE A 17 -49.71 -0.05 -16.33
C ILE A 17 -48.20 0.22 -16.51
N ILE A 18 -47.35 -0.26 -15.60
CA ILE A 18 -45.90 0.02 -15.61
C ILE A 18 -45.12 -1.00 -16.46
N ALA A 19 -45.59 -2.25 -16.54
CA ALA A 19 -44.92 -3.30 -17.30
C ALA A 19 -44.79 -3.03 -18.83
N PRO A 20 -45.81 -2.47 -19.52
CA PRO A 20 -45.67 -2.13 -20.93
C PRO A 20 -44.73 -0.93 -21.16
N VAL A 21 -44.68 0.02 -20.22
CA VAL A 21 -43.88 1.25 -20.33
C VAL A 21 -42.38 0.95 -20.20
N LEU A 22 -42.00 0.02 -19.32
CA LEU A 22 -40.60 -0.42 -19.16
C LEU A 22 -40.07 -1.25 -20.34
N SER A 23 -40.95 -1.96 -21.06
CA SER A 23 -40.61 -2.72 -22.26
C SER A 23 -40.28 -1.80 -23.45
N THR A 24 -41.10 -0.77 -23.67
CA THR A 24 -40.89 0.22 -24.76
C THR A 24 -39.65 1.08 -24.54
N TYR A 25 -39.28 1.36 -23.28
CA TYR A 25 -38.08 2.13 -22.94
C TYR A 25 -36.79 1.34 -23.14
N ARG A 26 -36.77 0.04 -22.79
CA ARG A 26 -35.60 -0.83 -23.07
C ARG A 26 -35.32 -0.93 -24.56
N TYR A 27 -36.36 -1.02 -25.39
CA TYR A 27 -36.20 -1.13 -26.84
C TYR A 27 -35.72 0.19 -27.46
N ARG A 28 -36.19 1.34 -26.97
CA ARG A 28 -35.76 2.67 -27.46
C ARG A 28 -34.35 3.06 -27.03
N ILE A 29 -33.92 2.67 -25.83
CA ILE A 29 -32.53 2.84 -25.38
C ILE A 29 -31.60 1.94 -26.19
N ALA A 30 -31.99 0.68 -26.44
CA ALA A 30 -31.22 -0.21 -27.31
C ALA A 30 -31.12 0.32 -28.74
N LEU A 31 -32.19 0.92 -29.29
CA LEU A 31 -32.18 1.53 -30.62
C LEU A 31 -31.30 2.79 -30.67
N ALA A 32 -31.32 3.63 -29.63
CA ALA A 32 -30.50 4.83 -29.54
C ALA A 32 -29.01 4.51 -29.42
N VAL A 33 -28.64 3.48 -28.63
CA VAL A 33 -27.26 2.99 -28.52
C VAL A 33 -26.79 2.36 -29.85
N ARG A 34 -27.67 1.65 -30.55
CA ARG A 34 -27.35 1.03 -31.85
C ARG A 34 -27.24 2.05 -32.98
N ALA A 35 -28.05 3.12 -32.95
CA ALA A 35 -27.94 4.25 -33.88
C ALA A 35 -26.68 5.08 -33.63
N PHE A 36 -26.29 5.27 -32.36
CA PHE A 36 -25.03 5.94 -31.98
C PHE A 36 -23.81 5.16 -32.48
N PHE A 37 -23.79 3.83 -32.30
CA PHE A 37 -22.70 2.97 -32.83
C PHE A 37 -22.68 2.82 -34.36
N LEU A 38 -23.79 3.05 -35.06
CA LEU A 38 -23.85 2.97 -36.52
C LEU A 38 -23.51 4.31 -37.22
N LEU A 39 -23.64 5.44 -36.52
CA LEU A 39 -23.28 6.76 -37.04
C LEU A 39 -21.77 7.06 -36.91
N GLU A 40 -21.08 6.37 -36.00
CA GLU A 40 -19.66 6.61 -35.72
C GLU A 40 -18.80 5.50 -36.36
N ASN A 41 -18.66 5.55 -37.69
CA ASN A 41 -17.80 4.63 -38.41
C ASN A 41 -16.39 5.22 -38.60
N ARG A 42 -15.41 4.47 -38.07
CA ARG A 42 -13.96 4.50 -38.29
C ARG A 42 -13.19 5.74 -37.80
N GLU A 43 -12.59 5.63 -36.62
CA GLU A 43 -11.12 5.57 -36.49
C GLU A 43 -10.57 5.44 -35.05
N SER A 44 -11.38 5.47 -33.99
CA SER A 44 -10.85 5.57 -32.62
C SER A 44 -11.27 4.45 -31.65
N CYS A 45 -11.22 3.18 -32.07
CA CYS A 45 -11.55 2.03 -31.21
C CYS A 45 -10.36 1.08 -30.93
N GLY A 46 -9.15 1.61 -30.83
CA GLY A 46 -7.93 0.82 -30.58
C GLY A 46 -7.56 0.60 -29.11
N SER A 47 -8.05 1.42 -28.16
CA SER A 47 -7.43 1.49 -26.82
C SER A 47 -8.37 1.26 -25.63
N LEU A 48 -9.67 1.03 -25.84
CA LEU A 48 -10.65 0.87 -24.75
C LEU A 48 -11.05 -0.58 -24.44
N CYS A 49 -10.61 -1.58 -25.22
CA CYS A 49 -11.05 -2.98 -25.08
C CYS A 49 -10.15 -3.87 -24.19
N ARG A 50 -9.43 -3.34 -23.19
CA ARG A 50 -8.51 -4.16 -22.38
C ARG A 50 -8.59 -4.05 -20.86
N TRP A 51 -9.74 -3.65 -20.33
CA TRP A 51 -10.00 -3.71 -18.88
C TRP A 51 -11.07 -4.75 -18.56
N PRO A 52 -10.82 -5.70 -17.61
CA PRO A 52 -11.84 -6.62 -17.16
C PRO A 52 -12.73 -5.88 -16.15
N ILE A 53 -13.90 -5.40 -16.58
CA ILE A 53 -14.78 -4.58 -15.74
C ILE A 53 -16.05 -5.36 -15.40
N ASN A 54 -16.06 -5.94 -14.20
CA ASN A 54 -17.26 -6.28 -13.47
C ASN A 54 -17.74 -5.03 -12.72
N SER A 55 -18.46 -4.12 -13.39
CA SER A 55 -19.22 -3.04 -12.73
C SER A 55 -20.22 -2.40 -13.69
N SER A 56 -21.39 -3.01 -13.85
CA SER A 56 -22.53 -2.47 -14.60
C SER A 56 -23.04 -1.13 -14.06
N THR A 57 -22.74 -0.79 -12.81
CA THR A 57 -23.21 0.43 -12.14
C THR A 57 -22.46 1.70 -12.57
N VAL A 58 -21.14 1.61 -12.78
CA VAL A 58 -20.30 2.77 -13.10
C VAL A 58 -20.51 3.22 -14.55
N LEU A 59 -20.58 2.25 -15.47
CA LEU A 59 -20.87 2.50 -16.89
C LEU A 59 -22.25 3.15 -17.09
N ASN A 60 -23.26 2.70 -16.34
CA ASN A 60 -24.60 3.30 -16.41
C ASN A 60 -24.62 4.77 -15.94
N THR A 61 -23.83 5.11 -14.92
CA THR A 61 -23.81 6.46 -14.35
C THR A 61 -23.12 7.46 -15.29
N VAL A 62 -22.02 7.05 -15.92
CA VAL A 62 -21.30 7.89 -16.89
C VAL A 62 -22.11 8.04 -18.18
N ALA A 63 -22.71 6.95 -18.68
CA ALA A 63 -23.55 6.99 -19.87
C ALA A 63 -24.79 7.89 -19.70
N LEU A 64 -25.44 7.85 -18.52
CA LEU A 64 -26.54 8.75 -18.18
C LEU A 64 -26.11 10.22 -18.16
N ARG A 65 -24.91 10.51 -17.64
CA ARG A 65 -24.38 11.88 -17.57
C ARG A 65 -24.13 12.47 -18.96
N TRP A 66 -23.57 11.68 -19.88
CA TRP A 66 -23.34 12.12 -21.26
C TRP A 66 -24.63 12.21 -22.08
N ALA A 67 -25.60 11.31 -21.86
CA ALA A 67 -26.92 11.40 -22.48
C ALA A 67 -27.68 12.68 -22.04
N CYS A 68 -27.59 13.06 -20.77
CA CYS A 68 -28.19 14.30 -20.28
C CYS A 68 -27.55 15.55 -20.89
N ILE A 69 -26.22 15.58 -21.07
CA ILE A 69 -25.51 16.70 -21.70
C ILE A 69 -25.90 16.80 -23.19
N ALA A 70 -25.95 15.68 -23.91
CA ALA A 70 -26.33 15.64 -25.32
C ALA A 70 -27.79 16.12 -25.57
N VAL A 71 -28.72 15.79 -24.67
CA VAL A 71 -30.12 16.25 -24.76
C VAL A 71 -30.28 17.72 -24.37
N TYR A 72 -29.43 18.24 -23.48
CA TYR A 72 -29.44 19.66 -23.13
C TYR A 72 -28.87 20.53 -24.27
N GLN A 73 -27.84 20.03 -24.96
CA GLN A 73 -27.17 20.76 -26.04
C GLN A 73 -27.84 20.62 -27.42
N SER A 74 -28.85 19.77 -27.58
CA SER A 74 -29.58 19.67 -28.85
C SER A 74 -30.60 20.80 -29.00
N GLU A 75 -30.43 21.61 -30.06
CA GLU A 75 -31.38 22.67 -30.48
C GLU A 75 -32.51 22.12 -31.36
N ASP A 76 -32.96 20.89 -31.10
CA ASP A 76 -34.01 20.28 -31.91
C ASP A 76 -35.40 20.84 -31.50
N LYS A 77 -35.96 21.71 -32.34
CA LYS A 77 -37.25 22.41 -32.14
C LYS A 77 -38.48 21.48 -32.15
N ARG A 78 -38.30 20.16 -32.29
CA ARG A 78 -39.39 19.16 -32.31
C ARG A 78 -39.76 18.61 -30.94
N MET A 79 -39.02 18.96 -29.89
CA MET A 79 -39.33 18.54 -28.51
C MET A 79 -40.23 19.59 -27.84
N SER A 80 -41.45 19.19 -27.46
CA SER A 80 -42.38 20.08 -26.76
C SER A 80 -41.87 20.41 -25.34
N GLU A 81 -42.15 21.63 -24.85
CA GLU A 81 -41.70 22.13 -23.55
C GLU A 81 -42.06 21.22 -22.37
N ILE A 82 -43.18 20.50 -22.48
CA ILE A 82 -43.66 19.50 -21.49
C ILE A 82 -42.64 18.36 -21.35
N THR A 83 -42.06 17.89 -22.46
CA THR A 83 -41.10 16.78 -22.48
C THR A 83 -39.74 17.18 -21.90
N ARG A 84 -39.36 18.47 -22.01
CA ARG A 84 -38.15 19.03 -21.38
C ARG A 84 -38.32 19.19 -19.87
N ARG A 85 -39.50 19.60 -19.40
CA ARG A 85 -39.78 19.84 -17.98
C ARG A 85 -39.90 18.54 -17.18
N ASP A 86 -40.52 17.50 -17.75
CA ASP A 86 -40.67 16.20 -17.09
C ASP A 86 -39.34 15.42 -16.99
N PHE A 87 -38.43 15.62 -17.95
CA PHE A 87 -37.11 14.99 -17.92
C PHE A 87 -36.18 15.65 -16.86
N VAL A 88 -36.25 16.97 -16.70
CA VAL A 88 -35.49 17.71 -15.68
C VAL A 88 -36.02 17.44 -14.27
N THR A 89 -37.34 17.29 -14.10
CA THR A 89 -37.96 17.01 -12.79
C THR A 89 -37.70 15.58 -12.31
N ASN A 90 -37.60 14.60 -13.23
CA ASN A 90 -37.23 13.24 -12.86
C ASN A 90 -35.71 13.03 -12.66
N ALA A 91 -34.86 13.89 -13.23
CA ALA A 91 -33.41 13.86 -13.01
C ALA A 91 -33.00 14.39 -11.63
N THR A 92 -33.71 15.37 -11.06
CA THR A 92 -33.44 15.90 -9.72
C THR A 92 -33.89 14.96 -8.59
N LEU A 93 -34.94 14.16 -8.83
CA LEU A 93 -35.37 13.10 -7.90
C LEU A 93 -34.45 11.86 -7.90
N GLY A 94 -33.76 11.59 -9.02
CA GLY A 94 -32.72 10.55 -9.08
C GLY A 94 -31.44 10.93 -8.32
N ILE A 95 -31.07 12.21 -8.28
CA ILE A 95 -29.83 12.68 -7.63
C ILE A 95 -29.99 12.80 -6.10
N THR A 96 -31.19 13.09 -5.60
CA THR A 96 -31.45 13.16 -4.15
C THR A 96 -31.59 11.79 -3.48
N ALA A 97 -32.03 10.76 -4.21
CA ALA A 97 -32.08 9.38 -3.69
C ALA A 97 -30.69 8.68 -3.64
N SER A 98 -29.69 9.19 -4.38
CA SER A 98 -28.30 8.68 -4.34
C SER A 98 -27.42 9.38 -3.29
N ALA A 99 -27.81 10.54 -2.78
CA ALA A 99 -27.07 11.23 -1.71
C ALA A 99 -27.35 10.66 -0.30
N LEU A 100 -28.43 9.89 -0.11
CA LEU A 100 -28.76 9.28 1.17
C LEU A 100 -28.13 7.88 1.39
N ASN A 101 -27.52 7.28 0.38
CA ASN A 101 -26.84 5.97 0.48
C ASN A 101 -25.30 6.05 0.47
N LEU A 102 -24.72 7.27 0.41
CA LEU A 102 -23.26 7.46 0.42
C LEU A 102 -22.64 7.61 1.82
N LYS A 103 -23.40 7.37 2.89
CA LYS A 103 -22.88 7.29 4.27
C LYS A 103 -22.59 5.85 4.74
N ALA A 104 -22.82 4.85 3.89
CA ALA A 104 -22.66 3.43 4.24
C ALA A 104 -21.50 2.70 3.53
N PHE A 105 -20.63 3.43 2.82
CA PHE A 105 -19.21 3.03 2.74
C PHE A 105 -18.46 3.70 3.89
N ALA A 106 -18.95 3.47 5.11
CA ALA A 106 -18.04 3.45 6.24
C ALA A 106 -17.06 2.34 5.90
N VAL A 107 -15.82 2.73 5.63
CA VAL A 107 -14.65 1.86 5.70
C VAL A 107 -14.93 0.89 6.84
N SER A 108 -15.02 -0.41 6.54
CA SER A 108 -14.74 -1.42 7.54
C SER A 108 -13.31 -1.11 7.95
N GLN A 109 -13.15 -0.23 8.94
CA GLN A 109 -11.91 -0.16 9.68
C GLN A 109 -11.89 -1.53 10.33
N ASN A 110 -11.17 -2.48 9.69
CA ASN A 110 -10.64 -3.62 10.40
C ASN A 110 -10.14 -3.03 11.71
N ALA A 111 -10.71 -3.51 12.82
CA ALA A 111 -10.20 -3.14 14.12
C ALA A 111 -8.68 -3.29 14.05
N PRO A 112 -7.90 -2.31 14.54
CA PRO A 112 -6.45 -2.34 14.42
C PRO A 112 -6.00 -3.71 14.90
N ALA A 113 -5.26 -4.43 14.06
CA ALA A 113 -4.77 -5.75 14.40
C ALA A 113 -4.04 -5.65 15.75
N ARG A 114 -4.28 -6.63 16.63
CA ARG A 114 -3.74 -6.64 17.99
C ARG A 114 -3.31 -8.06 18.34
N PHE A 115 -2.33 -8.15 19.21
CA PHE A 115 -2.01 -9.40 19.87
C PHE A 115 -3.00 -9.62 21.02
N GLU A 116 -3.49 -10.85 21.14
CA GLU A 116 -4.35 -11.27 22.25
C GLU A 116 -3.53 -11.37 23.54
N VAL A 117 -2.31 -11.92 23.42
CA VAL A 117 -1.38 -12.10 24.54
C VAL A 117 -0.01 -11.55 24.14
N ALA A 118 0.62 -10.80 25.03
CA ALA A 118 1.98 -10.31 24.86
C ALA A 118 2.77 -10.37 26.17
N SER A 119 3.87 -11.12 26.16
CA SER A 119 4.89 -11.13 27.20
C SER A 119 6.03 -10.18 26.81
N ILE A 120 6.36 -9.23 27.67
CA ILE A 120 7.51 -8.32 27.53
C ILE A 120 8.32 -8.46 28.79
N ARG A 121 9.60 -8.81 28.64
CA ARG A 121 10.54 -8.95 29.76
C ARG A 121 11.85 -8.25 29.42
N PRO A 122 12.54 -7.63 30.38
CA PRO A 122 13.92 -7.23 30.17
C PRO A 122 14.76 -8.44 29.75
N SER A 123 15.59 -8.28 28.72
CA SER A 123 16.51 -9.35 28.30
C SER A 123 17.57 -9.60 29.37
N GLN A 124 18.29 -10.72 29.25
CA GLN A 124 19.36 -11.05 30.19
C GLN A 124 20.40 -9.92 30.32
N PRO A 125 20.95 -9.68 31.54
CA PRO A 125 22.01 -8.70 31.73
C PRO A 125 23.19 -8.95 30.79
N GLY A 126 23.62 -7.91 30.09
CA GLY A 126 24.72 -8.00 29.11
C GLY A 126 24.32 -8.46 27.72
N ALA A 127 23.02 -8.62 27.43
CA ALA A 127 22.54 -8.86 26.07
C ALA A 127 23.08 -7.81 25.09
N THR A 128 23.54 -8.28 23.93
CA THR A 128 24.23 -7.47 22.91
C THR A 128 23.41 -7.32 21.65
N ALA A 129 23.79 -6.37 20.79
CA ALA A 129 23.14 -6.18 19.49
C ALA A 129 23.26 -7.42 18.59
N GLN A 130 24.33 -8.22 18.75
CA GLN A 130 24.58 -9.44 17.99
C GLN A 130 23.60 -10.58 18.34
N GLN A 131 22.97 -10.51 19.52
CA GLN A 131 21.96 -11.48 19.95
C GLN A 131 20.55 -11.04 19.55
N ALA A 132 20.38 -9.79 19.12
CA ALA A 132 19.09 -9.24 18.71
C ALA A 132 18.58 -10.00 17.49
N HIS A 133 17.39 -10.56 17.59
CA HIS A 133 16.75 -11.23 16.47
C HIS A 133 15.24 -11.07 16.51
N PHE A 134 14.66 -11.08 15.32
CA PHE A 134 13.23 -11.06 15.10
C PHE A 134 12.81 -12.36 14.42
N SER A 135 11.67 -12.88 14.83
CA SER A 135 10.97 -13.94 14.10
C SER A 135 10.77 -13.52 12.64
N PRO A 136 10.79 -14.49 11.69
CA PRO A 136 10.58 -14.20 10.28
C PRO A 136 9.31 -13.36 10.06
N SER A 137 9.50 -12.17 9.49
CA SER A 137 8.42 -11.18 9.32
C SER A 137 7.57 -11.43 8.06
N PHE A 138 7.85 -12.49 7.31
CA PHE A 138 7.20 -12.82 6.04
C PHE A 138 6.10 -13.86 6.21
N GLY A 139 5.08 -13.77 5.36
CA GLY A 139 3.96 -14.70 5.36
C GLY A 139 2.94 -14.44 6.46
N VAL A 140 1.97 -15.34 6.56
CA VAL A 140 0.87 -15.28 7.53
C VAL A 140 1.26 -16.11 8.75
N THR A 141 1.31 -15.49 9.92
CA THR A 141 1.55 -16.17 11.21
C THR A 141 0.79 -15.45 12.32
N ASP A 142 0.47 -16.20 13.37
CA ASP A 142 -0.15 -15.72 14.60
C ASP A 142 0.89 -15.23 15.63
N ARG A 143 2.20 -15.34 15.36
CA ARG A 143 3.25 -15.02 16.34
C ARG A 143 4.14 -13.85 15.94
N PHE A 144 4.65 -13.19 16.96
CA PHE A 144 5.74 -12.24 16.88
C PHE A 144 6.68 -12.48 18.07
N ASP A 145 7.84 -13.04 17.78
CA ASP A 145 8.93 -13.21 18.73
C ASP A 145 10.07 -12.24 18.36
N ALA A 146 10.62 -11.56 19.36
CA ALA A 146 11.79 -10.70 19.25
C ALA A 146 12.60 -10.79 20.53
N GLU A 147 13.88 -11.15 20.45
CA GLU A 147 14.73 -11.35 21.63
C GLU A 147 15.94 -10.43 21.59
N ALA A 148 16.38 -9.96 22.75
CA ALA A 148 17.48 -9.02 22.91
C ALA A 148 17.32 -7.73 22.07
N VAL A 149 16.10 -7.30 21.77
CA VAL A 149 15.82 -6.13 20.92
C VAL A 149 15.60 -4.87 21.75
N THR A 150 16.04 -3.73 21.24
CA THR A 150 15.70 -2.42 21.79
C THR A 150 14.41 -1.89 21.16
N VAL A 151 13.79 -0.87 21.76
CA VAL A 151 12.64 -0.19 21.11
C VAL A 151 13.07 0.44 19.79
N GLY A 152 14.30 0.95 19.71
CA GLY A 152 14.91 1.44 18.46
C GLY A 152 14.91 0.38 17.36
N ASP A 153 15.36 -0.85 17.68
CA ASP A 153 15.40 -1.95 16.72
C ASP A 153 14.00 -2.29 16.18
N ILE A 154 12.97 -2.25 17.06
CA ILE A 154 11.58 -2.48 16.66
C ILE A 154 11.08 -1.36 15.73
N LEU A 155 11.41 -0.11 16.02
CA LEU A 155 11.00 1.03 15.19
C LEU A 155 11.72 1.03 13.84
N ASP A 156 12.99 0.61 13.80
CA ASP A 156 13.73 0.43 12.54
C ASP A 156 13.10 -0.71 11.72
N MET A 157 12.74 -1.84 12.34
CA MET A 157 12.00 -2.92 11.69
C MET A 157 10.66 -2.44 11.11
N LEU A 158 9.88 -1.67 11.88
CA LEU A 158 8.60 -1.09 11.40
C LEU A 158 8.82 -0.14 10.22
N ASN A 159 9.97 0.53 10.15
CA ASN A 159 10.40 1.39 9.05
C ASN A 159 11.19 0.65 7.95
N ASN A 160 11.02 -0.67 7.82
CA ASN A 160 11.69 -1.51 6.83
C ASN A 160 13.23 -1.39 6.86
N TRP A 161 13.80 -1.24 8.05
CA TRP A 161 15.25 -1.13 8.29
C TRP A 161 15.91 0.09 7.63
N GLN A 162 15.14 1.14 7.39
CA GLN A 162 15.68 2.43 6.96
C GLN A 162 16.28 3.18 8.16
N LEU A 163 17.44 2.69 8.60
CA LEU A 163 18.16 3.18 9.77
C LEU A 163 18.36 4.69 9.73
N GLY A 164 18.33 5.33 10.90
CA GLY A 164 18.52 6.78 11.03
C GLY A 164 17.29 7.63 10.70
N ARG A 165 16.13 7.02 10.43
CA ARG A 165 14.84 7.73 10.25
C ARG A 165 14.01 7.84 11.52
N VAL A 166 14.47 7.28 12.63
CA VAL A 166 13.83 7.37 13.94
C VAL A 166 14.62 8.34 14.82
N LEU A 167 14.02 9.47 15.16
CA LEU A 167 14.64 10.54 15.93
C LEU A 167 13.86 10.81 17.23
N GLY A 168 14.51 11.48 18.19
CA GLY A 168 13.89 11.80 19.48
C GLY A 168 13.80 10.59 20.41
N GLY A 169 12.86 10.67 21.36
CA GLY A 169 12.65 9.68 22.40
C GLY A 169 13.74 9.67 23.49
N PRO A 170 13.46 9.02 24.63
CA PRO A 170 14.44 8.85 25.70
C PRO A 170 15.57 7.88 25.30
N ALA A 171 16.78 8.16 25.80
CA ALA A 171 17.99 7.41 25.43
C ALA A 171 17.89 5.89 25.67
N TRP A 172 17.13 5.48 26.69
CA TRP A 172 16.98 4.06 27.06
C TRP A 172 16.34 3.21 25.95
N MET A 173 15.57 3.82 25.04
CA MET A 173 14.98 3.12 23.89
C MET A 173 16.02 2.49 22.97
N ARG A 174 17.28 2.95 23.03
CA ARG A 174 18.40 2.46 22.21
C ARG A 174 19.37 1.60 23.00
N THR A 175 19.15 1.41 24.30
CA THR A 175 20.09 0.69 25.18
C THR A 175 19.44 -0.48 25.89
N ASP A 176 18.22 -0.28 26.42
CA ASP A 176 17.51 -1.29 27.18
C ASP A 176 16.93 -2.32 26.20
N ARG A 177 17.23 -3.59 26.46
CA ARG A 177 16.83 -4.71 25.60
C ARG A 177 15.70 -5.50 26.24
N TYR A 178 14.80 -5.97 25.40
CA TYR A 178 13.60 -6.70 25.79
C TYR A 178 13.45 -7.97 24.96
N ASP A 179 12.91 -8.99 25.62
CA ASP A 179 12.38 -10.19 25.00
C ASP A 179 10.86 -10.04 24.92
N ILE A 180 10.34 -10.05 23.70
CA ILE A 180 8.93 -9.85 23.37
C ILE A 180 8.40 -11.09 22.69
N HIS A 181 7.41 -11.72 23.30
CA HIS A 181 6.67 -12.84 22.74
C HIS A 181 5.20 -12.49 22.69
N ALA A 182 4.66 -12.34 21.49
CA ALA A 182 3.28 -11.94 21.28
C ALA A 182 2.56 -12.91 20.34
N LYS A 183 1.27 -13.12 20.62
CA LYS A 183 0.41 -14.03 19.87
C LYS A 183 -0.94 -13.38 19.56
N ALA A 184 -1.37 -13.48 18.32
CA ALA A 184 -2.69 -13.08 17.84
C ALA A 184 -3.68 -14.26 17.91
N ASP A 185 -4.96 -13.96 18.01
CA ASP A 185 -6.04 -14.97 18.02
C ASP A 185 -6.09 -15.75 16.71
N THR A 186 -5.91 -15.05 15.59
CA THR A 186 -5.86 -15.64 14.25
C THR A 186 -4.55 -15.29 13.54
N PRO A 187 -4.10 -16.11 12.57
CA PRO A 187 -2.93 -15.78 11.77
C PRO A 187 -3.12 -14.46 11.02
N ILE A 188 -2.16 -13.54 11.17
CA ILE A 188 -2.21 -12.19 10.59
C ILE A 188 -1.14 -12.01 9.51
N SER A 189 -1.46 -11.19 8.51
CA SER A 189 -0.51 -10.78 7.47
C SER A 189 0.63 -9.96 8.03
N SER A 190 1.71 -9.78 7.26
CA SER A 190 2.85 -8.94 7.66
C SER A 190 2.46 -7.50 7.99
N GLU A 191 1.52 -6.91 7.24
CA GLU A 191 1.08 -5.52 7.45
C GLU A 191 0.17 -5.38 8.69
N GLU A 192 -0.71 -6.37 8.93
CA GLU A 192 -1.47 -6.45 10.16
C GLU A 192 -0.56 -6.66 11.37
N ARG A 193 0.52 -7.46 11.23
CA ARG A 193 1.50 -7.66 12.30
C ARG A 193 2.25 -6.38 12.65
N LYS A 194 2.66 -5.58 11.66
CA LYS A 194 3.25 -4.24 11.91
C LYS A 194 2.29 -3.36 12.70
N SER A 195 1.01 -3.36 12.31
CA SER A 195 -0.04 -2.62 13.01
C SER A 195 -0.23 -3.11 14.45
N ALA A 196 -0.18 -4.43 14.69
CA ALA A 196 -0.28 -5.04 16.01
C ALA A 196 0.94 -4.73 16.90
N VAL A 197 2.15 -4.72 16.34
CA VAL A 197 3.36 -4.30 17.06
C VAL A 197 3.25 -2.83 17.44
N GLN A 198 2.76 -1.97 16.54
CA GLN A 198 2.56 -0.55 16.85
C GLN A 198 1.51 -0.32 17.95
N ALA A 199 0.43 -1.11 17.95
CA ALA A 199 -0.55 -1.11 19.04
C ALA A 199 0.06 -1.57 20.37
N LEU A 200 0.87 -2.64 20.36
CA LEU A 200 1.59 -3.13 21.53
C LEU A 200 2.54 -2.06 22.11
N LEU A 201 3.31 -1.38 21.26
CA LEU A 201 4.18 -0.27 21.69
C LEU A 201 3.36 0.88 22.31
N THR A 202 2.23 1.23 21.71
CA THR A 202 1.34 2.28 22.22
C THR A 202 0.78 1.92 23.58
N GLU A 203 0.32 0.68 23.76
CA GLU A 203 -0.33 0.23 24.99
C GLU A 203 0.65 0.01 26.14
N ARG A 204 1.76 -0.68 25.85
CA ARG A 204 2.74 -1.15 26.86
C ARG A 204 3.83 -0.13 27.14
N PHE A 205 4.35 0.52 26.10
CA PHE A 205 5.43 1.50 26.22
C PHE A 205 4.93 2.95 26.14
N LYS A 206 3.61 3.18 26.17
CA LYS A 206 2.99 4.52 26.03
C LYS A 206 3.57 5.32 24.85
N PHE A 207 3.87 4.59 23.76
CA PHE A 207 4.56 5.14 22.61
C PHE A 207 3.69 6.16 21.88
N VAL A 208 4.24 7.35 21.65
CA VAL A 208 3.65 8.42 20.86
C VAL A 208 4.73 8.95 19.92
N ALA A 209 4.39 9.05 18.64
CA ALA A 209 5.27 9.60 17.62
C ALA A 209 4.46 10.29 16.53
N HIS A 210 5.12 11.18 15.81
CA HIS A 210 4.59 11.80 14.60
C HIS A 210 5.58 11.69 13.44
N GLN A 211 5.07 11.86 12.22
CA GLN A 211 5.91 11.94 11.02
C GLN A 211 6.23 13.40 10.71
N GLU A 212 7.48 13.68 10.43
CA GLU A 212 7.96 15.00 9.99
C GLU A 212 8.90 14.82 8.79
N THR A 213 8.99 15.79 7.90
CA THR A 213 10.03 15.79 6.86
C THR A 213 11.23 16.57 7.38
N ARG A 214 12.42 15.94 7.42
CA ARG A 214 13.67 16.60 7.81
C ARG A 214 14.79 16.33 6.82
N ASP A 215 15.64 17.34 6.67
CA ASP A 215 16.90 17.23 5.94
C ASP A 215 17.93 16.49 6.78
N ILE A 216 18.06 15.18 6.54
CA ILE A 216 19.05 14.32 7.22
C ILE A 216 20.14 13.88 6.25
N PRO A 217 21.39 13.68 6.74
CA PRO A 217 22.44 13.06 5.94
C PRO A 217 22.02 11.64 5.52
N ALA A 218 22.08 11.37 4.23
CA ALA A 218 21.76 10.08 3.64
C ALA A 218 22.73 9.77 2.49
N ALA A 219 22.98 8.49 2.26
CA ALA A 219 23.64 8.05 1.03
C ALA A 219 22.60 7.96 -0.08
N VAL A 220 22.82 8.72 -1.14
CA VAL A 220 21.99 8.68 -2.34
C VAL A 220 22.63 7.71 -3.32
N LEU A 221 21.89 6.66 -3.66
CA LEU A 221 22.28 5.69 -4.67
C LEU A 221 21.82 6.19 -6.04
N LEU A 222 22.76 6.43 -6.94
CA LEU A 222 22.53 6.93 -8.29
C LEU A 222 22.83 5.83 -9.30
N ALA A 223 22.05 5.81 -10.38
CA ALA A 223 22.15 4.77 -11.39
C ALA A 223 23.55 4.72 -12.05
N PRO A 224 24.00 3.52 -12.41
CA PRO A 224 25.20 3.38 -13.20
C PRO A 224 25.00 3.99 -14.59
N LYS A 225 26.04 4.66 -15.09
CA LYS A 225 26.05 5.11 -16.51
C LYS A 225 25.97 3.92 -17.48
N ARG A 226 26.44 2.76 -17.04
CA ARG A 226 26.35 1.46 -17.74
C ARG A 226 26.08 0.38 -16.68
N PRO A 227 24.83 -0.09 -16.51
CA PRO A 227 24.54 -1.17 -15.57
C PRO A 227 25.19 -2.46 -16.07
N VAL A 228 26.37 -2.78 -15.56
CA VAL A 228 27.03 -4.06 -15.85
C VAL A 228 26.49 -5.09 -14.86
N GLY A 229 26.00 -6.23 -15.36
CA GLY A 229 25.61 -7.35 -14.49
C GLY A 229 24.21 -7.27 -13.86
N LEU A 230 23.50 -6.12 -13.94
CA LEU A 230 22.08 -6.03 -13.57
C LEU A 230 21.22 -6.66 -14.65
N LYS A 231 20.55 -7.76 -14.32
CA LYS A 231 19.61 -8.43 -15.23
C LYS A 231 18.19 -8.20 -14.75
N PRO A 232 17.25 -7.82 -15.63
CA PRO A 232 15.83 -7.87 -15.30
C PRO A 232 15.45 -9.29 -14.93
N ALA A 233 14.64 -9.46 -13.87
CA ALA A 233 14.19 -10.77 -13.44
C ALA A 233 13.34 -11.47 -14.52
N ALA A 234 13.47 -12.78 -14.65
CA ALA A 234 12.79 -13.55 -15.68
C ALA A 234 11.26 -13.64 -15.50
N GLY A 235 10.77 -13.23 -14.32
CA GLY A 235 9.36 -13.27 -13.94
C GLY A 235 8.95 -14.65 -13.42
N GLY A 236 8.06 -14.67 -12.41
CA GLY A 236 7.61 -15.92 -11.75
C GLY A 236 8.55 -16.43 -10.65
N GLU A 237 9.71 -15.80 -10.47
CA GLU A 237 10.61 -16.05 -9.34
C GLU A 237 10.12 -15.38 -8.06
N THR A 238 10.39 -16.01 -6.92
CA THR A 238 10.07 -15.43 -5.62
C THR A 238 11.18 -14.44 -5.24
N PRO A 239 10.86 -13.15 -4.97
CA PRO A 239 11.84 -12.18 -4.52
C PRO A 239 12.57 -12.68 -3.28
N SER A 240 13.90 -12.76 -3.35
CA SER A 240 14.71 -13.23 -2.23
C SER A 240 16.09 -12.60 -2.23
N MET A 241 16.66 -12.50 -1.03
CA MET A 241 18.04 -12.13 -0.79
C MET A 241 18.65 -13.24 0.06
N HIS A 242 19.77 -13.80 -0.40
CA HIS A 242 20.50 -14.83 0.32
C HIS A 242 22.01 -14.58 0.17
N VAL A 243 22.81 -15.40 0.84
CA VAL A 243 24.26 -15.40 0.69
C VAL A 243 24.69 -16.63 -0.09
N ASP A 244 25.69 -16.49 -0.95
CA ASP A 244 26.27 -17.63 -1.66
C ASP A 244 27.31 -18.38 -0.79
N ALA A 245 28.00 -19.37 -1.38
CA ALA A 245 29.02 -20.15 -0.70
C ALA A 245 30.25 -19.34 -0.23
N ARG A 246 30.44 -18.13 -0.74
CA ARG A 246 31.51 -17.20 -0.35
C ARG A 246 31.04 -16.18 0.70
N GLY A 247 29.75 -16.19 1.04
CA GLY A 247 29.13 -15.20 1.92
C GLY A 247 28.71 -13.92 1.20
N ASP A 248 28.75 -13.92 -0.13
CA ASP A 248 28.42 -12.76 -0.95
C ASP A 248 26.90 -12.64 -1.14
N PRO A 249 26.32 -11.41 -1.09
CA PRO A 249 24.88 -11.23 -1.17
C PRO A 249 24.38 -11.41 -2.62
N VAL A 250 23.42 -12.31 -2.78
CA VAL A 250 22.73 -12.61 -4.03
C VAL A 250 21.29 -12.13 -3.95
N PHE A 251 20.90 -11.33 -4.93
CA PHE A 251 19.58 -10.75 -5.08
C PHE A 251 18.87 -11.43 -6.25
N VAL A 252 17.70 -12.01 -5.99
CA VAL A 252 16.87 -12.69 -6.99
C VAL A 252 15.49 -12.03 -7.03
N ALA A 253 15.09 -11.56 -8.19
CA ALA A 253 13.83 -10.88 -8.45
C ALA A 253 13.51 -9.76 -7.45
N THR A 254 14.52 -8.98 -7.02
CA THR A 254 14.32 -7.96 -5.99
C THR A 254 14.19 -6.54 -6.57
N PRO A 255 13.30 -5.69 -6.03
CA PRO A 255 13.27 -4.27 -6.35
C PRO A 255 14.43 -3.52 -5.66
N MET A 256 14.80 -2.35 -6.20
CA MET A 256 15.86 -1.49 -5.62
C MET A 256 15.60 -1.05 -4.18
N SER A 257 14.35 -1.05 -3.72
CA SER A 257 14.02 -0.84 -2.30
C SER A 257 14.63 -1.90 -1.39
N THR A 258 14.71 -3.15 -1.84
CA THR A 258 15.34 -4.23 -1.05
C THR A 258 16.84 -4.02 -0.96
N VAL A 259 17.45 -3.61 -2.08
CA VAL A 259 18.88 -3.30 -2.17
C VAL A 259 19.25 -2.14 -1.24
N THR A 260 18.50 -1.04 -1.29
CA THR A 260 18.74 0.12 -0.43
C THR A 260 18.54 -0.19 1.05
N ASN A 261 17.58 -1.06 1.41
CA ASN A 261 17.42 -1.52 2.79
C ASN A 261 18.63 -2.37 3.26
N TYR A 262 19.20 -3.21 2.40
CA TYR A 262 20.43 -3.95 2.70
C TYR A 262 21.61 -2.98 2.91
N LEU A 263 21.81 -2.04 1.98
CA LEU A 263 22.89 -1.05 2.08
C LEU A 263 22.75 -0.17 3.33
N ALA A 264 21.52 0.20 3.72
CA ALA A 264 21.27 0.96 4.92
C ALA A 264 21.74 0.22 6.19
N GLN A 265 21.53 -1.10 6.23
CA GLN A 265 22.03 -1.96 7.31
C GLN A 265 23.56 -2.07 7.29
N MET A 266 24.17 -2.26 6.11
CA MET A 266 25.63 -2.41 5.99
C MET A 266 26.39 -1.13 6.28
N TRP A 267 25.82 0.03 5.99
CA TRP A 267 26.45 1.35 6.21
C TRP A 267 25.94 2.07 7.46
N HIS A 268 24.95 1.49 8.17
CA HIS A 268 24.33 2.09 9.36
C HIS A 268 23.83 3.52 9.15
N LEU A 269 23.29 3.82 7.96
CA LEU A 269 22.81 5.15 7.59
C LEU A 269 21.67 5.07 6.56
N PRO A 270 20.81 6.10 6.45
CA PRO A 270 19.73 6.10 5.48
C PRO A 270 20.26 6.04 4.04
N VAL A 271 19.76 5.10 3.24
CA VAL A 271 20.05 5.02 1.81
C VAL A 271 18.80 5.39 1.01
N VAL A 272 18.96 6.27 0.02
CA VAL A 272 17.88 6.76 -0.84
C VAL A 272 18.14 6.31 -2.26
N ASP A 273 17.16 5.61 -2.84
CA ASP A 273 17.17 5.26 -4.25
C ASP A 273 16.85 6.48 -5.12
N GLN A 274 17.83 6.92 -5.91
CA GLN A 274 17.70 7.89 -7.00
C GLN A 274 18.27 7.30 -8.30
N THR A 275 18.20 5.98 -8.46
CA THR A 275 18.64 5.30 -9.67
C THR A 275 17.64 5.47 -10.81
N GLY A 276 16.35 5.61 -10.49
CA GLY A 276 15.28 5.62 -11.49
C GLY A 276 15.06 4.25 -12.16
N LEU A 277 15.69 3.19 -11.65
CA LEU A 277 15.51 1.83 -12.13
C LEU A 277 14.17 1.29 -11.61
N THR A 278 13.30 0.87 -12.52
CA THR A 278 11.99 0.31 -12.19
C THR A 278 11.95 -1.19 -12.51
N GLY A 279 11.19 -1.95 -11.72
CA GLY A 279 11.08 -3.40 -11.84
C GLY A 279 11.92 -4.15 -10.80
N THR A 280 12.16 -5.43 -11.09
CA THR A 280 12.93 -6.34 -10.24
C THR A 280 14.16 -6.83 -10.98
N PHE A 281 15.24 -7.04 -10.23
CA PHE A 281 16.54 -7.34 -10.79
C PHE A 281 17.18 -8.55 -10.11
N ASP A 282 17.93 -9.29 -10.91
CA ASP A 282 18.86 -10.32 -10.49
C ASP A 282 20.28 -9.78 -10.60
N PHE A 283 21.01 -9.82 -9.49
CA PHE A 283 22.42 -9.51 -9.46
C PHE A 283 23.06 -10.07 -8.17
N SER A 284 24.37 -10.23 -8.21
CA SER A 284 25.17 -10.65 -7.05
C SER A 284 26.29 -9.64 -6.86
N LEU A 285 26.45 -9.13 -5.64
CA LEU A 285 27.62 -8.33 -5.31
C LEU A 285 28.71 -9.29 -4.86
N ALA A 286 29.96 -9.04 -5.24
CA ALA A 286 31.10 -9.87 -4.83
C ALA A 286 32.07 -9.14 -3.87
N PRO A 287 31.65 -8.65 -2.68
CA PRO A 287 32.56 -8.07 -1.70
C PRO A 287 33.72 -8.98 -1.31
N SER A 288 33.52 -10.31 -1.28
CA SER A 288 34.57 -11.27 -0.96
C SER A 288 35.69 -11.33 -2.01
N ALA A 289 35.42 -10.89 -3.24
CA ALA A 289 36.40 -10.86 -4.33
C ALA A 289 37.30 -9.61 -4.29
N ILE A 290 36.95 -8.63 -3.45
CA ILE A 290 37.69 -7.38 -3.27
C ILE A 290 38.83 -7.62 -2.28
N GLU A 291 40.01 -7.11 -2.61
CA GLU A 291 41.17 -7.22 -1.74
C GLU A 291 40.91 -6.53 -0.40
N HIS A 292 40.90 -7.32 0.68
CA HIS A 292 40.64 -6.79 2.01
C HIS A 292 41.86 -6.03 2.54
N VAL A 293 41.75 -4.71 2.64
CA VAL A 293 42.75 -3.87 3.28
C VAL A 293 42.50 -3.81 4.78
N ARG A 294 43.57 -3.90 5.58
CA ARG A 294 43.48 -3.90 7.05
C ARG A 294 42.67 -2.69 7.55
N GLY A 295 41.62 -2.98 8.31
CA GLY A 295 40.75 -1.97 8.92
C GLY A 295 39.50 -1.63 8.10
N GLN A 296 39.34 -2.19 6.90
CA GLN A 296 38.08 -2.11 6.16
C GLN A 296 37.00 -2.93 6.87
N THR A 297 35.78 -2.40 6.87
CA THR A 297 34.59 -3.13 7.30
C THR A 297 33.96 -3.87 6.12
N TRP A 298 33.07 -4.81 6.40
CA TRP A 298 32.24 -5.41 5.34
C TRP A 298 31.44 -4.36 4.56
N GLY A 299 30.96 -3.31 5.24
CA GLY A 299 30.27 -2.19 4.59
C GLY A 299 31.12 -1.44 3.58
N ASP A 300 32.44 -1.34 3.80
CA ASP A 300 33.38 -0.73 2.85
C ASP A 300 33.55 -1.60 1.60
N LEU A 301 33.69 -2.93 1.78
CA LEU A 301 33.75 -3.87 0.66
C LEU A 301 32.44 -3.87 -0.16
N VAL A 302 31.29 -3.80 0.52
CA VAL A 302 29.99 -3.66 -0.16
C VAL A 302 29.91 -2.36 -0.95
N ARG A 303 30.45 -1.26 -0.42
CA ARG A 303 30.52 0.01 -1.14
C ARG A 303 31.37 -0.10 -2.40
N GLU A 304 32.54 -0.71 -2.31
CA GLU A 304 33.42 -0.93 -3.45
C GLU A 304 32.76 -1.84 -4.50
N ALA A 305 32.10 -2.93 -4.08
CA ALA A 305 31.34 -3.79 -4.98
C ALA A 305 30.22 -3.04 -5.72
N MET A 306 29.51 -2.12 -5.05
CA MET A 306 28.52 -1.27 -5.70
C MET A 306 29.15 -0.34 -6.75
N LEU A 307 30.35 0.19 -6.49
CA LEU A 307 31.09 1.02 -7.44
C LEU A 307 31.56 0.21 -8.66
N ASP A 308 31.97 -1.05 -8.48
CA ASP A 308 32.34 -1.96 -9.58
C ASP A 308 31.15 -2.28 -10.50
N PHE A 309 29.93 -2.36 -9.94
CA PHE A 309 28.69 -2.41 -10.71
C PHE A 309 28.35 -1.11 -11.44
N GLY A 310 29.11 -0.05 -11.18
CA GLY A 310 28.99 1.27 -11.78
C GLY A 310 28.04 2.22 -11.04
N PHE A 311 27.41 1.79 -9.95
CA PHE A 311 26.57 2.68 -9.15
C PHE A 311 27.42 3.80 -8.57
N LYS A 312 26.79 4.96 -8.33
CA LYS A 312 27.43 6.02 -7.55
C LYS A 312 26.72 6.17 -6.22
N VAL A 313 27.49 6.43 -5.19
CA VAL A 313 27.00 6.68 -3.84
C VAL A 313 27.47 8.06 -3.42
N GLU A 314 26.53 8.95 -3.16
CA GLU A 314 26.84 10.33 -2.74
C GLU A 314 26.18 10.65 -1.41
N MET A 315 26.95 11.19 -0.46
CA MET A 315 26.38 11.70 0.78
C MET A 315 25.74 13.05 0.53
N ARG A 316 24.43 13.16 0.77
CA ARG A 316 23.67 14.40 0.62
C ARG A 316 22.73 14.58 1.81
N LYS A 317 22.37 15.83 2.11
CA LYS A 317 21.19 16.09 2.94
C LYS A 317 19.96 15.95 2.05
N VAL A 318 19.05 15.07 2.42
CA VAL A 318 17.84 14.79 1.66
C VAL A 318 16.63 14.99 2.57
N PRO A 319 15.56 15.66 2.10
CA PRO A 319 14.31 15.77 2.84
C PRO A 319 13.66 14.39 2.89
N LEU A 320 13.77 13.72 4.04
CA LEU A 320 13.20 12.41 4.27
C LEU A 320 12.12 12.50 5.33
N GLN A 321 11.06 11.71 5.13
CA GLN A 321 10.07 11.47 6.16
C GLN A 321 10.74 10.67 7.29
N VAL A 322 10.70 11.23 8.49
CA VAL A 322 11.27 10.68 9.71
C VAL A 322 10.18 10.52 10.76
N THR A 323 10.32 9.48 11.58
CA THR A 323 9.49 9.27 12.76
C THR A 323 10.13 9.99 13.94
N ILE A 324 9.44 10.99 14.47
CA ILE A 324 9.84 11.70 15.69
C ILE A 324 9.12 11.05 16.86
N VAL A 325 9.88 10.47 17.79
CA VAL A 325 9.34 9.88 19.02
C VAL A 325 9.15 10.98 20.05
N ASP A 326 7.88 11.27 20.34
CA ASP A 326 7.47 12.30 21.31
C ASP A 326 7.48 11.77 22.73
N ARG A 327 7.01 10.52 22.91
CA ARG A 327 6.93 9.86 24.21
C ARG A 327 7.17 8.38 24.07
N CYS A 328 7.93 7.82 25.00
CA CYS A 328 8.05 6.40 25.21
C CYS A 328 8.42 6.17 26.68
N GLU A 329 7.72 5.25 27.33
CA GLU A 329 7.93 4.84 28.70
C GLU A 329 8.42 3.40 28.72
N ARG A 330 9.19 3.04 29.75
CA ARG A 330 9.52 1.65 29.99
C ARG A 330 8.21 0.87 30.20
N PRO A 331 8.13 -0.37 29.71
CA PRO A 331 6.90 -1.13 29.79
C PRO A 331 6.58 -1.43 31.26
N SER A 332 5.29 -1.46 31.59
CA SER A 332 4.87 -2.03 32.87
C SER A 332 5.26 -3.51 32.91
N GLU A 333 5.80 -3.97 34.04
CA GLU A 333 6.05 -5.40 34.25
C GLU A 333 4.75 -6.20 34.07
N ASN A 334 4.86 -7.34 33.39
CA ASN A 334 3.77 -8.30 33.21
C ASN A 334 3.75 -9.31 34.36
#